data_AF-A0A8B6ZI73-F1
#
_entry.id   AF-A0A8B6ZI73-F1
#
_cell.length_a   1.000
_cell.length_b   1.000
_cell.length_c   1.000
_cell.angle_alpha   90.00
_cell.angle_beta   90.00
_cell.angle_gamma   90.00
#
_symmetry.space_group_name_H-M   'P 1'
#
loop_
_entity.id
_entity.type
_entity.pdbx_description
1 polymer ?
#
loop_
_entity_poly.entity_id
_entity_poly.type
_entity_poly.pdbx_seq_one_letter_code
_entity_poly.pdbx_strand_id
1 'polypeptide(L)'
;MVPPPPPSRRGAASAQLGRSLGPLLLLLALGHTWSYREEPGDGDREICSENKIATTKYPCLKPSGELTTCFRKKCCKGYKFVLGQCIPEDYDVCAEAPCEQQCTDNFGRVLCTCYPGYRYDRERHRKREKPYCLDIDECATSNETLCAHICINTPGSYRCECKEGYIQEDDGRTCTHGDKYPNDTGPEEKTDNTGQARTCCASCKEFHQMKQTVLQLKQKRG
;
A
#
# COMPACT_ATOMS: atom_id res chain seq x y z
N MET A 1 -38.53 49.66 -16.31
CA MET A 1 -40.00 49.54 -16.43
C MET A 1 -40.46 50.36 -17.63
N VAL A 2 -40.74 49.70 -18.76
CA VAL A 2 -41.59 50.14 -19.88
C VAL A 2 -42.12 48.83 -20.54
N PRO A 3 -43.40 48.75 -20.96
CA PRO A 3 -44.19 47.51 -21.14
C PRO A 3 -44.16 46.95 -22.59
N PRO A 4 -44.80 45.79 -22.88
CA PRO A 4 -44.81 45.19 -24.22
C PRO A 4 -46.02 45.63 -25.08
N PRO A 5 -45.98 45.42 -26.41
CA PRO A 5 -47.20 45.30 -27.22
C PRO A 5 -47.14 44.04 -28.15
N PRO A 6 -48.19 43.69 -28.94
CA PRO A 6 -49.11 42.57 -28.67
C PRO A 6 -49.04 41.45 -29.75
N PRO A 7 -49.83 40.35 -29.61
CA PRO A 7 -49.84 39.25 -30.59
C PRO A 7 -50.87 39.47 -31.71
N SER A 8 -50.68 38.82 -32.86
CA SER A 8 -51.70 38.09 -33.63
C SER A 8 -51.37 38.02 -35.13
N ARG A 9 -51.39 36.83 -35.73
CA ARG A 9 -52.52 36.30 -36.52
C ARG A 9 -52.06 35.08 -37.32
N ARG A 10 -52.81 34.00 -37.16
CA ARG A 10 -52.89 32.88 -38.11
C ARG A 10 -53.41 33.39 -39.45
N GLY A 11 -52.90 32.81 -40.53
CA GLY A 11 -53.47 32.93 -41.87
C GLY A 11 -52.94 31.82 -42.75
N ALA A 12 -53.67 30.70 -42.81
CA ALA A 12 -53.50 29.69 -43.83
C ALA A 12 -54.13 30.21 -45.14
N ALA A 13 -53.44 30.05 -46.26
CA ALA A 13 -54.04 30.11 -47.58
C ALA A 13 -53.22 29.25 -48.56
N SER A 14 -53.80 28.10 -48.92
CA SER A 14 -53.47 27.38 -50.15
C SER A 14 -53.89 28.22 -51.35
N ALA A 15 -53.03 28.32 -52.35
CA ALA A 15 -53.41 28.68 -53.71
C ALA A 15 -52.70 27.76 -54.71
N GLN A 16 -53.53 27.08 -55.49
CA GLN A 16 -53.22 26.35 -56.72
C GLN A 16 -52.71 27.36 -57.79
N LEU A 17 -52.14 27.05 -58.96
CA LEU A 17 -52.34 25.97 -59.92
C LEU A 17 -51.28 26.18 -61.02
N GLY A 18 -50.71 25.12 -61.60
CA GLY A 18 -49.83 25.22 -62.78
C GLY A 18 -49.71 23.88 -63.49
N ARG A 19 -50.59 23.67 -64.47
CA ARG A 19 -50.77 22.42 -65.24
C ARG A 19 -49.66 22.24 -66.29
N SER A 20 -49.18 21.01 -66.46
CA SER A 20 -48.91 20.44 -67.79
C SER A 20 -48.99 18.92 -67.76
N LEU A 21 -49.55 18.37 -68.84
CA LEU A 21 -50.04 17.00 -69.05
C LEU A 21 -48.93 15.93 -69.07
N GLY A 22 -49.29 14.69 -68.71
CA GLY A 22 -48.40 13.51 -68.64
C GLY A 22 -47.91 12.97 -70.01
N PRO A 23 -47.27 11.78 -70.03
CA PRO A 23 -48.03 10.54 -69.83
C PRO A 23 -47.39 9.53 -68.85
N LEU A 24 -48.27 8.68 -68.29
CA LEU A 24 -47.95 7.46 -67.56
C LEU A 24 -47.06 6.52 -68.37
N LEU A 25 -45.98 6.04 -67.77
CA LEU A 25 -45.47 4.67 -67.99
C LEU A 25 -44.87 4.17 -66.67
N LEU A 26 -45.32 2.97 -66.28
CA LEU A 26 -45.15 2.34 -64.97
C LEU A 26 -43.69 1.93 -64.66
N LEU A 27 -43.33 2.11 -63.38
CA LEU A 27 -42.54 1.25 -62.48
C LEU A 27 -41.21 0.61 -62.98
N LEU A 28 -40.09 0.96 -62.35
CA LEU A 28 -39.48 0.25 -61.19
C LEU A 28 -38.10 0.84 -60.85
N ALA A 29 -37.76 0.74 -59.57
CA ALA A 29 -36.63 1.36 -58.89
C ALA A 29 -35.25 0.78 -59.26
N LEU A 30 -34.21 1.61 -59.09
CA LEU A 30 -32.99 1.41 -58.28
C LEU A 30 -31.82 2.21 -58.87
N GLY A 31 -31.10 2.99 -58.06
CA GLY A 31 -29.69 3.27 -58.36
C GLY A 31 -29.10 4.66 -58.17
N HIS A 32 -29.77 5.63 -57.53
CA HIS A 32 -29.05 6.79 -57.00
C HIS A 32 -28.75 6.56 -55.51
N THR A 33 -27.53 6.11 -55.23
CA THR A 33 -26.98 5.97 -53.89
C THR A 33 -26.83 7.35 -53.27
N TRP A 34 -27.76 7.73 -52.39
CA TRP A 34 -27.54 8.85 -51.48
C TRP A 34 -26.58 8.36 -50.40
N SER A 35 -25.33 8.85 -50.42
CA SER A 35 -24.40 8.66 -49.30
C SER A 35 -24.88 9.55 -48.16
N TYR A 36 -25.67 8.98 -47.26
CA TYR A 36 -25.98 9.61 -45.98
C TYR A 36 -24.69 9.54 -45.15
N ARG A 37 -23.98 10.66 -45.07
CA ARG A 37 -22.90 10.83 -44.08
C ARG A 37 -23.59 10.94 -42.73
N GLU A 38 -23.61 9.84 -41.97
CA GLU A 38 -23.86 9.92 -40.53
C GLU A 38 -22.73 10.75 -39.94
N GLU A 39 -23.00 12.03 -39.68
CA GLU A 39 -22.23 12.77 -38.68
C GLU A 39 -22.29 11.93 -37.39
N PRO A 40 -21.15 11.51 -36.82
CA PRO A 40 -21.18 10.71 -35.60
C PRO A 40 -21.90 11.54 -34.55
N GLY A 41 -23.00 11.00 -34.03
CA GLY A 41 -23.85 11.68 -33.07
C GLY A 41 -23.00 12.29 -31.96
N ASP A 42 -23.05 13.61 -31.85
CA ASP A 42 -22.55 14.39 -30.72
C ASP A 42 -23.45 14.15 -29.48
N GLY A 43 -23.56 12.86 -29.10
CA GLY A 43 -24.45 12.37 -28.05
C GLY A 43 -23.75 12.09 -26.73
N ASP A 44 -22.42 11.92 -26.72
CA ASP A 44 -21.69 11.39 -25.57
C ASP A 44 -20.50 12.26 -25.12
N ARG A 45 -20.53 13.57 -25.40
CA ARG A 45 -19.54 14.48 -24.83
C ARG A 45 -19.90 14.74 -23.36
N GLU A 46 -19.36 13.90 -22.46
CA GLU A 46 -19.53 14.02 -21.00
C GLU A 46 -19.19 15.46 -20.56
N ILE A 47 -20.22 16.25 -20.23
CA ILE A 47 -20.03 17.61 -19.72
C ILE A 47 -19.56 17.50 -18.27
N CYS A 48 -18.26 17.66 -18.08
CA CYS A 48 -17.65 17.69 -16.75
C CYS A 48 -17.78 19.08 -16.13
N SER A 49 -18.49 19.14 -15.01
CA SER A 49 -18.50 20.34 -14.15
C SER A 49 -17.11 20.60 -13.56
N GLU A 50 -16.87 21.79 -13.00
CA GLU A 50 -15.58 22.17 -12.40
C GLU A 50 -15.09 21.16 -11.35
N ASN A 51 -16.00 20.62 -10.54
CA ASN A 51 -15.72 19.60 -9.51
C ASN A 51 -15.55 18.17 -10.04
N LYS A 52 -15.47 17.99 -11.37
CA LYS A 52 -15.35 16.69 -12.05
C LYS A 52 -16.50 15.73 -11.76
N ILE A 53 -17.65 16.25 -11.33
CA ILE A 53 -18.90 15.51 -11.19
C ILE A 53 -19.73 15.73 -12.46
N ALA A 54 -20.00 14.64 -13.16
CA ALA A 54 -20.97 14.59 -14.24
C ALA A 54 -22.31 14.07 -13.69
N THR A 55 -23.40 14.55 -14.27
CA THR A 55 -24.74 14.02 -13.99
C THR A 55 -25.20 13.18 -15.18
N THR A 56 -25.31 11.88 -14.97
CA THR A 56 -25.75 10.94 -16.00
C THR A 56 -27.26 10.75 -15.90
N LYS A 57 -27.94 10.81 -17.04
CA LYS A 57 -29.37 10.53 -17.18
C LYS A 57 -29.56 9.02 -17.35
N TYR A 58 -30.57 8.45 -16.72
CA TYR A 58 -30.92 7.04 -16.90
C TYR A 58 -32.43 6.83 -16.75
N PRO A 59 -33.02 5.85 -17.46
CA PRO A 59 -34.43 5.53 -17.32
C PRO A 59 -34.71 4.88 -15.95
N CYS A 60 -35.81 5.28 -15.32
CA CYS A 60 -36.26 4.73 -14.03
C CYS A 60 -37.81 4.73 -13.98
N LEU A 61 -38.39 3.94 -13.09
CA LEU A 61 -39.85 3.83 -12.94
C LEU A 61 -40.32 4.66 -11.74
N LYS A 62 -41.41 5.42 -11.94
CA LYS A 62 -42.16 6.01 -10.82
C LYS A 62 -42.92 4.92 -10.05
N PRO A 63 -43.34 5.17 -8.80
CA PRO A 63 -44.21 4.24 -8.06
C PRO A 63 -45.52 3.90 -8.79
N SER A 64 -45.99 4.78 -9.69
CA SER A 64 -47.16 4.58 -10.54
C SER A 64 -46.93 3.63 -11.73
N GLY A 65 -45.70 3.14 -11.95
CA GLY A 65 -45.33 2.30 -13.11
C GLY A 65 -45.01 3.08 -14.39
N GLU A 66 -45.03 4.42 -14.34
CA GLU A 66 -44.68 5.28 -15.47
C GLU A 66 -43.14 5.40 -15.62
N LEU A 67 -42.63 5.26 -16.84
CA LEU A 67 -41.22 5.45 -17.15
C LEU A 67 -40.86 6.94 -17.09
N THR A 68 -39.77 7.28 -16.39
CA THR A 68 -39.26 8.65 -16.26
C THR A 68 -37.73 8.66 -16.37
N THR A 69 -37.15 9.85 -16.48
CA THR A 69 -35.69 10.04 -16.45
C THR A 69 -35.24 10.38 -15.04
N CYS A 70 -34.30 9.62 -14.51
CA CYS A 70 -33.59 9.90 -13.27
C CYS A 70 -32.18 10.42 -13.56
N PHE A 71 -31.58 11.03 -12.53
CA PHE A 71 -30.26 11.64 -12.60
C PHE A 71 -29.36 11.03 -11.53
N ARG A 72 -28.16 10.56 -11.92
CA ARG A 72 -27.15 10.06 -10.98
C ARG A 72 -25.88 10.87 -11.13
N LYS A 73 -25.25 11.21 -10.02
CA LYS A 73 -23.91 11.81 -10.01
C LYS A 73 -22.86 10.72 -10.23
N LYS A 74 -21.87 11.00 -11.06
CA LYS A 74 -20.71 10.15 -11.33
C LYS A 74 -19.48 11.03 -11.50
N CYS A 75 -18.30 10.51 -11.18
CA CYS A 75 -17.04 11.16 -11.54
C CYS A 75 -16.72 11.02 -13.03
N CYS A 76 -16.23 12.10 -13.62
CA CYS A 76 -15.75 12.12 -14.99
C CYS A 76 -14.72 11.02 -15.28
N LYS A 77 -14.57 10.64 -16.55
CA LYS A 77 -13.51 9.71 -16.98
C LYS A 77 -12.14 10.12 -16.41
N GLY A 78 -11.43 9.15 -15.82
CA GLY A 78 -10.14 9.37 -15.17
C GLY A 78 -10.23 9.82 -13.71
N TYR A 79 -11.44 9.85 -13.12
CA TYR A 79 -11.66 10.19 -11.71
C TYR A 79 -12.49 9.12 -10.99
N LYS A 80 -12.09 8.80 -9.75
CA LYS A 80 -12.82 7.91 -8.83
C LYS A 80 -13.51 8.71 -7.72
N PHE A 81 -14.69 8.25 -7.29
CA PHE A 81 -15.44 8.89 -6.21
C PHE A 81 -14.94 8.39 -4.86
N VAL A 82 -14.40 9.30 -4.07
CA VAL A 82 -13.82 9.03 -2.76
C VAL A 82 -14.37 10.04 -1.75
N LEU A 83 -15.09 9.54 -0.74
CA LEU A 83 -15.57 10.31 0.41
C LEU A 83 -16.21 11.66 0.02
N GLY A 84 -17.04 11.66 -1.03
CA GLY A 84 -17.76 12.86 -1.48
C GLY A 84 -17.09 13.65 -2.60
N GLN A 85 -15.88 13.29 -3.01
CA GLN A 85 -15.08 14.03 -3.99
C GLN A 85 -14.62 13.15 -5.15
N CYS A 86 -14.42 13.75 -6.32
CA CYS A 86 -13.82 13.08 -7.47
C CYS A 86 -12.31 13.35 -7.47
N ILE A 87 -11.51 12.32 -7.26
CA ILE A 87 -10.05 12.38 -7.32
C ILE A 87 -9.54 11.63 -8.56
N PRO A 88 -8.43 12.07 -9.18
CA PRO A 88 -7.87 11.36 -10.33
C PRO A 88 -7.58 9.88 -10.00
N GLU A 89 -7.76 8.99 -10.97
CA GLU A 89 -7.51 7.56 -10.79
C GLU A 89 -6.02 7.26 -10.58
N ASP A 90 -5.15 8.05 -11.20
CA ASP A 90 -3.69 8.02 -11.12
C ASP A 90 -3.12 8.93 -10.00
N TYR A 91 -4.00 9.48 -9.16
CA TYR A 91 -3.58 10.35 -8.06
C TYR A 91 -2.84 9.54 -6.99
N ASP A 92 -1.53 9.71 -6.93
CA ASP A 92 -0.70 9.21 -5.84
C ASP A 92 -0.80 10.15 -4.64
N VAL A 93 -1.60 9.76 -3.64
CA VAL A 93 -1.76 10.50 -2.39
C VAL A 93 -0.46 10.59 -1.59
N CYS A 94 0.48 9.67 -1.81
CA CYS A 94 1.74 9.56 -1.07
C CYS A 94 2.90 10.30 -1.73
N ALA A 95 2.79 10.74 -2.98
CA ALA A 95 3.87 11.40 -3.72
C ALA A 95 4.45 12.62 -2.98
N GLU A 96 3.60 13.39 -2.30
CA GLU A 96 3.97 14.60 -1.54
C GLU A 96 3.70 14.45 -0.03
N ALA A 97 3.39 13.24 0.44
CA ALA A 97 2.94 13.05 1.82
C ALA A 97 4.11 13.24 2.81
N PRO A 98 3.98 14.12 3.83
CA PRO A 98 5.03 14.36 4.82
C PRO A 98 5.03 13.30 5.94
N CYS A 99 4.87 12.02 5.59
CA CYS A 99 4.97 10.93 6.55
C CYS A 99 6.44 10.74 6.97
N GLU A 100 6.69 10.44 8.24
CA GLU A 100 8.03 10.22 8.80
C GLU A 100 8.55 8.83 8.45
N GLN A 101 7.66 7.83 8.47
CA GLN A 101 7.97 6.46 8.14
C GLN A 101 7.10 6.01 6.96
N GLN A 102 5.95 5.37 7.20
CA GLN A 102 5.15 4.77 6.15
C GLN A 102 3.99 5.68 5.71
N CYS A 103 3.74 5.73 4.41
CA CYS A 103 2.53 6.32 3.81
C CYS A 103 1.74 5.21 3.10
N THR A 104 0.42 5.21 3.28
CA THR A 104 -0.50 4.30 2.59
C THR A 104 -1.71 5.06 2.06
N ASP A 105 -2.22 4.64 0.89
CA ASP A 105 -3.49 5.14 0.35
C ASP A 105 -4.66 4.47 1.08
N ASN A 106 -5.39 5.26 1.86
CA ASN A 106 -6.63 4.83 2.49
C ASN A 106 -7.82 5.48 1.81
N PHE A 107 -8.27 4.89 0.71
CA PHE A 107 -9.35 5.42 -0.15
C PHE A 107 -9.11 6.89 -0.48
N GLY A 108 -8.07 7.20 -1.26
CA GLY A 108 -7.74 8.55 -1.69
C GLY A 108 -7.33 9.53 -0.59
N ARG A 109 -6.95 9.03 0.59
CA ARG A 109 -6.42 9.83 1.69
C ARG A 109 -5.07 9.31 2.13
N VAL A 110 -4.23 10.25 2.56
CA VAL A 110 -2.94 9.94 3.19
C VAL A 110 -3.19 9.32 4.55
N LEU A 111 -2.71 8.09 4.73
CA LEU A 111 -2.61 7.44 6.03
C LEU A 111 -1.12 7.24 6.36
N CYS A 112 -0.61 8.01 7.31
CA CYS A 112 0.74 7.81 7.84
C CYS A 112 0.71 6.75 8.96
N THR A 113 1.60 5.77 8.87
CA THR A 113 1.81 4.71 9.87
C THR A 113 3.29 4.61 10.24
N CYS A 114 3.58 3.93 11.35
CA CYS A 114 4.94 3.65 11.78
C CYS A 114 5.34 2.21 11.41
N TYR A 115 6.65 1.98 11.28
CA TYR A 115 7.21 0.64 11.16
C TYR A 115 6.89 -0.20 12.41
N PRO A 116 6.88 -1.54 12.28
CA PRO A 116 6.82 -2.43 13.44
C PRO A 116 7.91 -2.06 14.47
N GLY A 117 7.60 -2.18 15.76
CA GLY A 117 8.48 -1.75 16.85
C GLY A 117 8.39 -0.25 17.18
N TYR A 118 7.56 0.52 16.48
CA TYR A 118 7.30 1.94 16.78
C TYR A 118 5.83 2.18 17.10
N ARG A 119 5.57 3.06 18.07
CA ARG A 119 4.23 3.57 18.40
C ARG A 119 3.99 4.93 17.75
N TYR A 120 2.79 5.11 17.21
CA TYR A 120 2.37 6.37 16.60
C TYR A 120 1.88 7.37 17.64
N ASP A 121 2.53 8.54 17.72
CA ASP A 121 2.15 9.65 18.58
C ASP A 121 1.28 10.66 17.83
N ARG A 122 -0.03 10.57 18.05
CA ARG A 122 -1.04 11.41 17.39
C ARG A 122 -0.89 12.89 17.72
N GLU A 123 -0.57 13.22 18.96
CA GLU A 123 -0.48 14.62 19.41
C GLU A 123 0.74 15.29 18.81
N ARG A 124 1.86 14.57 18.79
CA ARG A 124 3.09 15.06 18.17
C ARG A 124 2.95 15.22 16.66
N HIS A 125 2.35 14.24 15.98
CA HIS A 125 2.04 14.35 14.54
C HIS A 125 1.13 15.56 14.25
N ARG A 126 0.09 15.77 15.05
CA ARG A 126 -0.83 16.92 14.91
C ARG A 126 -0.11 18.27 15.04
N LYS A 127 0.88 18.35 15.94
CA LYS A 127 1.73 19.54 16.12
C LYS A 127 2.87 19.65 15.11
N ARG A 128 3.00 18.69 14.18
CA ARG A 128 4.13 18.57 13.22
C ARG A 128 5.50 18.50 13.90
N GLU A 129 5.52 17.98 15.12
CA GLU A 129 6.74 17.72 15.86
C GLU A 129 7.28 16.33 15.46
N LYS A 130 8.60 16.20 15.28
CA LYS A 130 9.26 14.91 14.98
C LYS A 130 10.19 14.51 16.13
N PRO A 131 10.47 13.21 16.33
CA PRO A 131 9.83 12.06 15.69
C PRO A 131 8.46 11.77 16.31
N TYR A 132 7.42 11.53 15.52
CA TYR A 132 6.10 11.08 15.98
C TYR A 132 5.89 9.58 15.82
N CYS A 133 6.85 8.87 15.24
CA CYS A 133 6.99 7.43 15.39
C CYS A 133 8.02 7.18 16.49
N LEU A 134 7.53 6.87 17.69
CA LEU A 134 8.36 6.69 18.86
C LEU A 134 8.71 5.22 19.02
N ASP A 135 9.97 4.93 19.25
CA ASP A 135 10.45 3.58 19.53
C ASP A 135 9.68 2.96 20.72
N ILE A 136 9.34 1.68 20.60
CA ILE A 136 8.73 0.91 21.69
C ILE A 136 9.87 0.27 22.45
N ASP A 137 10.05 0.63 23.72
CA ASP A 137 11.03 -0.04 24.57
C ASP A 137 10.41 -1.32 25.15
N GLU A 138 10.63 -2.44 24.46
CA GLU A 138 10.10 -3.74 24.91
C GLU A 138 10.82 -4.23 26.19
N CYS A 139 12.06 -3.78 26.43
CA CYS A 139 12.79 -4.08 27.65
C CYS A 139 12.15 -3.40 28.86
N ALA A 140 11.72 -2.14 28.74
CA ALA A 140 11.05 -1.42 29.82
C ALA A 140 9.73 -2.07 30.29
N THR A 141 9.07 -2.84 29.43
CA THR A 141 7.72 -3.39 29.70
C THR A 141 7.75 -4.84 30.16
N SER A 142 8.77 -5.63 29.80
CA SER A 142 8.71 -7.10 29.91
C SER A 142 10.06 -7.80 30.10
N ASN A 143 11.02 -7.17 30.79
CA ASN A 143 12.40 -7.67 30.95
C ASN A 143 12.53 -9.17 31.32
N GLU A 144 11.66 -9.72 32.16
CA GLU A 144 11.80 -11.10 32.67
C GLU A 144 11.28 -12.19 31.72
N THR A 145 10.37 -11.85 30.79
CA THR A 145 9.80 -12.81 29.82
C THR A 145 10.35 -12.64 28.41
N LEU A 146 10.99 -11.50 28.11
CA LEU A 146 11.46 -11.17 26.78
C LEU A 146 12.84 -11.78 26.45
N CYS A 147 13.74 -11.79 27.44
CA CYS A 147 15.11 -12.29 27.33
C CYS A 147 15.46 -13.14 28.55
N ALA A 148 16.25 -14.20 28.39
CA ALA A 148 16.69 -15.03 29.53
C ALA A 148 17.62 -14.27 30.49
N HIS A 149 18.42 -13.32 29.98
CA HIS A 149 19.43 -12.61 30.76
C HIS A 149 19.35 -11.08 30.63
N ILE A 150 19.95 -10.51 29.59
CA ILE A 150 20.06 -9.06 29.42
C ILE A 150 19.23 -8.67 28.20
N CYS A 151 18.29 -7.74 28.38
CA CYS A 151 17.54 -7.13 27.28
C CYS A 151 18.19 -5.79 26.91
N ILE A 152 18.41 -5.56 25.62
CA ILE A 152 18.93 -4.31 25.08
C ILE A 152 17.96 -3.79 24.03
N ASN A 153 17.33 -2.65 24.33
CA ASN A 153 16.45 -1.97 23.41
C ASN A 153 17.24 -1.40 22.23
N THR A 154 16.66 -1.46 21.03
CA THR A 154 17.24 -0.95 19.78
C THR A 154 16.16 -0.26 18.95
N PRO A 155 16.49 0.67 18.04
CA PRO A 155 15.46 1.34 17.25
C PRO A 155 14.60 0.37 16.42
N GLY A 156 13.33 0.21 16.78
CA GLY A 156 12.33 -0.67 16.16
C GLY A 156 12.38 -2.13 16.60
N SER A 157 13.20 -2.48 17.60
CA SER A 157 13.34 -3.86 18.06
C SER A 157 14.12 -3.96 19.38
N TYR A 158 14.48 -5.16 19.78
CA TYR A 158 15.40 -5.40 20.87
C TYR A 158 16.30 -6.58 20.52
N ARG A 159 17.40 -6.73 21.28
CA ARG A 159 18.18 -7.95 21.26
C ARG A 159 18.45 -8.43 22.68
N CYS A 160 18.58 -9.72 22.83
CA CYS A 160 19.00 -10.33 24.08
C CYS A 160 20.50 -10.59 24.05
N GLU A 161 21.15 -10.43 25.19
CA GLU A 161 22.55 -10.80 25.40
C GLU A 161 22.67 -11.73 26.62
N CYS A 162 23.55 -12.72 26.50
CA CYS A 162 23.82 -13.67 27.58
C CYS A 162 24.96 -13.16 28.47
N LYS A 163 24.83 -13.42 29.79
CA LYS A 163 25.91 -13.17 30.74
C LYS A 163 27.14 -14.03 30.42
N GLU A 164 28.30 -13.61 30.92
CA GLU A 164 29.53 -14.37 30.74
C GLU A 164 29.38 -15.83 31.20
N GLY A 165 29.89 -16.77 30.38
CA GLY A 165 29.73 -18.21 30.62
C GLY A 165 28.47 -18.82 29.99
N TYR A 166 27.61 -18.02 29.38
CA TYR A 166 26.41 -18.50 28.69
C TYR A 166 26.47 -18.23 27.18
N ILE A 167 25.83 -19.10 26.40
CA ILE A 167 25.72 -19.01 24.94
C ILE A 167 24.26 -18.80 24.59
N GLN A 168 24.02 -17.92 23.61
CA GLN A 168 22.69 -17.65 23.09
C GLN A 168 22.25 -18.79 22.17
N GLU A 169 21.03 -19.27 22.38
CA GLU A 169 20.40 -20.30 21.55
C GLU A 169 19.88 -19.71 20.22
N ASP A 170 19.47 -20.58 19.29
CA ASP A 170 18.95 -20.20 17.96
C ASP A 170 17.70 -19.31 18.01
N ASP A 171 16.97 -19.33 19.13
CA ASP A 171 15.80 -18.47 19.35
C ASP A 171 16.16 -17.00 19.63
N GLY A 172 17.45 -16.69 19.81
CA GLY A 172 17.96 -15.35 20.09
C GLY A 172 17.52 -14.78 21.44
N ARG A 173 16.93 -15.58 22.32
CA ARG A 173 16.37 -15.11 23.62
C ARG A 173 16.84 -15.96 24.79
N THR A 174 17.02 -17.25 24.58
CA THR A 174 17.42 -18.21 25.58
C THR A 174 18.94 -18.26 25.69
N CYS A 175 19.42 -18.46 26.92
CA CYS A 175 20.83 -18.60 27.23
C CYS A 175 21.06 -19.93 27.94
N THR A 176 21.89 -20.80 27.39
CA THR A 176 22.34 -22.02 28.07
C THR A 176 23.75 -21.84 28.58
N HIS A 177 24.10 -22.55 29.66
CA HIS A 177 25.46 -22.53 30.16
C HIS A 177 26.36 -23.07 29.05
N GLY A 178 27.24 -22.20 28.55
CA GLY A 178 28.23 -22.58 27.58
C GLY A 178 29.33 -23.32 28.32
N ASP A 179 29.19 -24.64 28.45
CA ASP A 179 30.34 -25.49 28.68
C ASP A 179 31.25 -25.26 27.48
N LYS A 180 32.24 -24.36 27.62
CA LYS A 180 33.19 -24.03 26.55
C LYS A 180 33.95 -25.27 26.04
N TYR A 181 33.78 -26.41 26.71
CA TYR A 181 34.08 -27.77 26.27
C TYR A 181 33.04 -28.75 26.85
N PRO A 182 32.39 -29.62 26.07
CA PRO A 182 31.36 -30.56 26.58
C PRO A 182 31.87 -31.67 27.52
N ASN A 183 33.11 -31.59 28.03
CA ASN A 183 33.70 -32.62 28.91
C ASN A 183 34.70 -31.98 29.89
N ASP A 184 34.24 -31.05 30.71
CA ASP A 184 34.91 -30.71 31.98
C ASP A 184 34.02 -31.08 33.18
N THR A 185 33.12 -32.06 33.00
CA THR A 185 32.85 -32.99 34.08
C THR A 185 34.10 -33.84 34.25
N GLY A 186 35.00 -33.42 35.14
CA GLY A 186 36.08 -34.28 35.58
C GLY A 186 35.49 -35.65 35.92
N PRO A 187 35.88 -36.73 35.22
CA PRO A 187 35.68 -38.04 35.79
C PRO A 187 36.62 -38.06 36.99
N GLU A 188 36.08 -38.29 38.18
CA GLU A 188 36.86 -38.93 39.22
C GLU A 188 37.67 -40.06 38.57
N GLU A 189 38.98 -40.05 38.79
CA GLU A 189 39.88 -41.11 38.35
C GLU A 189 39.26 -42.46 38.67
N LYS A 190 38.77 -43.15 37.65
CA LYS A 190 38.72 -44.61 37.64
C LYS A 190 39.64 -45.07 36.53
N THR A 191 40.85 -45.37 36.96
CA THR A 191 41.78 -46.22 36.24
C THR A 191 41.06 -47.49 35.80
N ASP A 192 40.92 -47.70 34.49
CA ASP A 192 40.89 -49.04 33.95
C ASP A 192 41.76 -49.14 32.70
N ASN A 193 42.53 -50.21 32.69
CA ASN A 193 43.72 -50.42 31.90
C ASN A 193 43.40 -51.41 30.79
N THR A 194 42.75 -50.98 29.71
CA THR A 194 42.68 -51.80 28.48
C THR A 194 42.51 -50.95 27.21
N GLY A 195 43.48 -51.08 26.30
CA GLY A 195 43.25 -51.17 24.85
C GLY A 195 42.52 -50.04 24.11
N GLN A 196 43.30 -49.06 23.65
CA GLN A 196 43.25 -48.53 22.28
C GLN A 196 42.04 -47.69 21.81
N ALA A 197 42.14 -46.38 22.07
CA ALA A 197 41.82 -45.34 21.09
C ALA A 197 42.87 -44.22 21.23
N ARG A 198 43.63 -43.92 20.17
CA ARG A 198 44.52 -42.73 20.16
C ARG A 198 43.70 -41.49 19.89
N THR A 199 42.96 -41.05 20.89
CA THR A 199 42.40 -39.69 20.95
C THR A 199 43.50 -38.76 21.44
N CYS A 200 43.62 -37.57 20.82
CA CYS A 200 44.69 -36.62 21.13
C CYS A 200 44.59 -36.17 22.60
N CYS A 201 45.44 -36.72 23.46
CA CYS A 201 45.46 -36.46 24.90
C CYS A 201 46.35 -35.25 25.22
N ALA A 202 46.19 -34.16 24.46
CA ALA A 202 46.91 -32.94 24.75
C ALA A 202 46.18 -32.21 25.87
N SER A 203 46.73 -32.24 27.09
CA SER A 203 46.17 -31.52 28.21
C SER A 203 46.06 -30.02 27.90
N CYS A 204 45.12 -29.31 28.53
CA CYS A 204 44.91 -27.88 28.32
C CYS A 204 46.20 -27.05 28.54
N LYS A 205 47.14 -27.57 29.35
CA LYS A 205 48.49 -27.00 29.52
C LYS A 205 49.30 -26.99 28.24
N GLU A 206 49.26 -28.05 27.44
CA GLU A 206 50.00 -28.17 26.18
C GLU A 206 49.42 -27.22 25.11
N PHE A 207 48.10 -27.09 25.05
CA PHE A 207 47.44 -26.16 24.13
C PHE A 207 47.67 -24.70 24.52
N HIS A 208 47.66 -24.39 25.82
CA HIS A 208 48.02 -23.08 26.33
C HIS A 208 49.49 -22.76 26.02
N GLN A 209 50.40 -23.70 26.25
CA GLN A 209 51.82 -23.53 25.94
C GLN A 209 52.04 -23.29 24.45
N MET A 210 51.36 -24.05 23.58
CA MET A 210 51.42 -23.84 22.13
C MET A 210 50.86 -22.47 21.70
N LYS A 211 49.75 -22.01 22.30
CA LYS A 211 49.20 -20.67 22.07
C LYS A 211 50.20 -19.58 22.46
N GLN A 212 50.85 -19.71 23.61
CA GLN A 212 51.89 -18.76 24.05
C GLN A 212 53.10 -18.79 23.12
N THR A 213 53.54 -19.97 22.67
CA THR A 213 54.64 -20.09 21.71
C THR A 213 54.30 -19.43 20.37
N VAL A 214 53.09 -19.63 19.84
CA VAL A 214 52.65 -18.99 18.59
C VAL A 214 52.58 -17.47 18.72
N LEU A 215 52.11 -16.95 19.87
CA LEU A 215 52.09 -15.51 20.14
C LEU A 215 53.50 -14.92 20.19
N GLN A 216 54.44 -15.61 20.85
CA GLN A 216 55.85 -15.19 20.89
C GLN A 216 56.51 -15.24 19.51
N LEU A 217 56.17 -16.22 18.67
CA LEU A 217 56.68 -16.30 17.30
C LEU A 217 56.12 -15.20 16.40
N LYS A 218 54.87 -14.77 16.61
CA LYS A 218 54.29 -13.61 15.90
C LYS A 218 54.96 -12.30 16.29
N GLN A 219 55.39 -12.15 17.56
CA GLN A 219 56.09 -10.96 18.04
C GLN A 219 57.54 -10.86 17.55
N LYS A 220 58.18 -11.98 17.21
CA LYS A 220 59.55 -12.02 16.64
C LYS A 220 59.61 -11.85 15.12
N ARG A 221 58.46 -11.82 14.45
CA ARG A 221 58.34 -11.67 12.98
C ARG A 221 57.83 -10.28 12.55
N GLY A 222 57.68 -9.36 13.50
CA GLY A 222 57.36 -7.95 13.26
C GLY A 222 58.53 -7.03 13.56
#